data_AF-A0A9W9W7A7-F1
#
_entry.id   AF-A0A9W9W7A7-F1
#
_cell.length_a   1.000
_cell.length_b   1.000
_cell.length_c   1.000
_cell.angle_alpha   90.00
_cell.angle_beta   90.00
_cell.angle_gamma   90.00
#
_symmetry.space_group_name_H-M   'P 1'
#
loop_
_entity.id
_entity.type
_entity.pdbx_description
1 polymer ?
#
loop_
_entity_poly.entity_id
_entity_poly.type
_entity_poly.pdbx_seq_one_letter_code
_entity_poly.pdbx_strand_id
1 'polypeptide(L)'
;MRFGSQIAWLFVAGGALSSAASSSNCSLTSSDTDVLEYTWVLSNFLNSFYQTVQLNQSVASLVSNSTSSSKALENLEGIVHADNLTAEAVREVSSQAPDFKEPSCQYTFPPVSGIQSFVKWAYQFESTLSGAFIGAAGYTQSPEVAFLLARLAAEHSAHATWIGSRVNSSMFQANATSLVPAYAPSQVLLKTNETGSLGTYLGDCVSAPKNPCGVLQIGPLEANITSSSAAGSSSSSVAGSSTPLTSASATATATSS
;
A
#
# COMPACT_ATOMS: atom_id res chain seq x y z
N MET A 1 33.48 -37.36 -24.87
CA MET A 1 33.11 -37.39 -23.43
C MET A 1 31.99 -36.38 -23.24
N ARG A 2 30.95 -36.78 -22.50
CA ARG A 2 29.65 -36.12 -22.38
C ARG A 2 29.77 -34.80 -21.62
N PHE A 3 29.26 -33.70 -22.19
CA PHE A 3 28.89 -32.51 -21.42
C PHE A 3 27.44 -32.67 -20.99
N GLY A 4 27.27 -33.23 -19.79
CA GLY A 4 25.97 -33.45 -19.17
C GLY A 4 25.42 -32.16 -18.56
N SER A 5 24.29 -31.74 -19.09
CA SER A 5 23.16 -31.07 -18.45
C SER A 5 23.20 -30.99 -16.92
N GLN A 6 23.07 -29.78 -16.36
CA GLN A 6 22.31 -29.48 -15.13
C GLN A 6 21.82 -28.02 -15.15
N ILE A 7 20.85 -27.72 -16.03
CA ILE A 7 19.97 -26.55 -15.88
C ILE A 7 18.64 -27.12 -15.35
N ALA A 8 18.39 -27.02 -14.04
CA ALA A 8 17.09 -27.29 -13.43
C ALA A 8 17.08 -26.88 -11.94
N TRP A 9 17.06 -25.58 -11.63
CA TRP A 9 16.75 -25.13 -10.25
C TRP A 9 15.86 -23.88 -10.17
N LEU A 10 15.15 -23.51 -11.24
CA LEU A 10 14.29 -22.32 -11.25
C LEU A 10 12.94 -22.57 -11.93
N PHE A 11 12.28 -23.69 -11.61
CA PHE A 11 10.88 -23.93 -12.00
C PHE A 11 10.16 -24.83 -10.98
N VAL A 12 10.07 -24.42 -9.72
CA VAL A 12 9.02 -24.89 -8.79
C VAL A 12 8.65 -23.75 -7.83
N ALA A 13 7.87 -22.80 -8.33
CA ALA A 13 7.07 -21.89 -7.50
C ALA A 13 5.66 -21.79 -8.13
N GLY A 14 5.09 -22.95 -8.45
CA GLY A 14 3.76 -23.10 -8.99
C GLY A 14 3.31 -24.53 -8.72
N GLY A 15 2.30 -24.70 -7.87
CA GLY A 15 1.70 -26.00 -7.58
C GLY A 15 2.12 -26.64 -6.25
N ALA A 16 1.65 -26.06 -5.14
CA ALA A 16 1.31 -26.81 -3.93
C ALA A 16 0.34 -26.00 -3.06
N LEU A 17 -0.85 -25.67 -3.59
CA LEU A 17 -2.01 -25.54 -2.71
C LEU A 17 -2.41 -26.95 -2.31
N SER A 18 -1.64 -27.52 -1.38
CA SER A 18 -2.11 -28.67 -0.63
C SER A 18 -3.38 -28.22 0.07
N SER A 19 -4.50 -28.84 -0.30
CA SER A 19 -5.76 -28.79 0.44
C SER A 19 -5.52 -29.35 1.85
N ALA A 20 -4.91 -28.54 2.72
CA ALA A 20 -5.02 -28.74 4.14
C ALA A 20 -6.50 -28.53 4.44
N ALA A 21 -7.17 -29.61 4.85
CA ALA A 21 -8.54 -29.58 5.32
C ALA A 21 -8.68 -28.43 6.32
N SER A 22 -9.27 -27.32 5.86
CA SER A 22 -9.45 -26.13 6.68
C SER A 22 -10.36 -26.52 7.84
N SER A 23 -9.83 -26.39 9.06
CA SER A 23 -10.68 -26.08 10.21
C SER A 23 -11.65 -25.00 9.77
N SER A 24 -12.93 -25.18 10.05
CA SER A 24 -14.10 -24.42 9.56
C SER A 24 -14.13 -22.92 9.88
N ASN A 25 -13.00 -22.30 10.21
CA ASN A 25 -12.83 -20.93 10.69
C ASN A 25 -11.87 -20.07 9.82
N CYS A 26 -11.40 -20.56 8.67
CA CYS A 26 -10.49 -19.81 7.78
C CYS A 26 -11.10 -19.45 6.42
N SER A 27 -12.39 -19.71 6.22
CA SER A 27 -13.11 -19.40 4.98
C SER A 27 -13.44 -17.92 4.86
N LEU A 28 -13.55 -17.43 3.62
CA LEU A 28 -14.00 -16.08 3.33
C LEU A 28 -15.40 -15.83 3.90
N THR A 29 -15.58 -14.64 4.47
CA THR A 29 -16.86 -14.15 5.01
C THR A 29 -17.42 -13.03 4.13
N SER A 30 -18.67 -12.61 4.39
CA SER A 30 -19.23 -11.42 3.73
C SER A 30 -18.45 -10.14 4.07
N SER A 31 -17.84 -10.06 5.25
CA SER A 31 -16.96 -8.94 5.60
C SER A 31 -15.70 -8.91 4.76
N ASP A 32 -15.14 -10.07 4.41
CA ASP A 32 -14.00 -10.16 3.50
C ASP A 32 -14.39 -9.75 2.07
N THR A 33 -15.66 -9.94 1.70
CA THR A 33 -16.20 -9.55 0.39
C THR A 33 -16.14 -8.04 0.22
N ASP A 34 -16.60 -7.26 1.21
CA ASP A 34 -16.50 -5.79 1.18
C ASP A 34 -15.04 -5.33 1.02
N VAL A 35 -14.09 -6.03 1.67
CA VAL A 35 -12.66 -5.73 1.55
C VAL A 35 -12.13 -6.07 0.16
N LEU A 36 -12.57 -7.18 -0.44
CA LEU A 36 -12.18 -7.59 -1.78
C LEU A 36 -12.76 -6.66 -2.86
N GLU A 37 -14.00 -6.18 -2.71
CA GLU A 37 -14.58 -5.17 -3.60
C GLU A 37 -13.81 -3.84 -3.54
N TYR A 38 -13.46 -3.39 -2.33
CA TYR A 38 -12.59 -2.23 -2.14
C TYR A 38 -11.22 -2.43 -2.81
N THR A 39 -10.60 -3.59 -2.58
CA THR A 39 -9.29 -3.93 -3.14
C THR A 39 -9.32 -3.99 -4.67
N TRP A 40 -10.37 -4.59 -5.24
CA TRP A 40 -10.61 -4.67 -6.68
C TRP A 40 -10.62 -3.29 -7.32
N VAL A 41 -11.36 -2.36 -6.73
CA VAL A 41 -11.46 -0.99 -7.23
C VAL A 41 -10.12 -0.28 -7.23
N LEU A 42 -9.30 -0.47 -6.20
CA LEU A 42 -7.97 0.15 -6.13
C LEU A 42 -7.00 -0.45 -7.15
N SER A 43 -6.95 -1.78 -7.29
CA SER A 43 -6.08 -2.43 -8.27
C SER A 43 -6.45 -2.02 -9.71
N ASN A 44 -7.74 -1.94 -10.03
CA ASN A 44 -8.19 -1.49 -11.35
C ASN A 44 -7.97 0.00 -11.60
N PHE A 45 -8.05 0.84 -10.57
CA PHE A 45 -7.71 2.26 -10.65
C PHE A 45 -6.27 2.46 -11.14
N LEU A 46 -5.30 1.77 -10.52
CA LEU A 46 -3.89 1.92 -10.86
C LEU A 46 -3.58 1.33 -12.25
N ASN A 47 -4.13 0.16 -12.58
CA ASN A 47 -4.00 -0.40 -13.93
C ASN A 47 -4.54 0.55 -15.01
N SER A 48 -5.69 1.18 -14.75
CA SER A 48 -6.27 2.17 -15.66
C SER A 48 -5.40 3.42 -15.76
N PHE A 49 -4.77 3.86 -14.67
CA PHE A 49 -3.84 5.00 -14.67
C PHE A 49 -2.62 4.74 -15.55
N TYR A 50 -1.98 3.57 -15.44
CA TYR A 50 -0.80 3.24 -16.27
C TYR A 50 -1.11 3.17 -17.77
N GLN A 51 -2.37 2.93 -18.14
CA GLN A 51 -2.81 2.96 -19.54
C GLN A 51 -3.02 4.38 -20.11
N THR A 52 -2.98 5.42 -19.27
CA THR A 52 -3.17 6.82 -19.72
C THR A 52 -1.97 7.36 -20.52
N VAL A 53 -0.82 6.71 -20.45
CA VAL A 53 0.43 7.11 -21.13
C VAL A 53 1.04 5.92 -21.85
N GLN A 54 1.55 6.13 -23.06
CA GLN A 54 2.36 5.14 -23.75
C GLN A 54 3.80 5.15 -23.22
N LEU A 55 4.24 4.04 -22.64
CA LEU A 55 5.63 3.86 -22.21
C LEU A 55 6.53 3.67 -23.44
N ASN A 56 7.58 4.48 -23.53
CA ASN A 56 8.55 4.42 -24.63
C ASN A 56 9.93 4.93 -24.18
N GLN A 57 10.90 4.90 -25.09
CA GLN A 57 12.26 5.32 -24.76
C GLN A 57 12.37 6.77 -24.29
N SER A 58 11.55 7.68 -24.83
CA SER A 58 11.53 9.09 -24.43
C SER A 58 11.03 9.26 -22.98
N VAL A 59 10.00 8.50 -22.61
CA VAL A 59 9.50 8.40 -21.22
C VAL A 59 10.61 7.88 -20.31
N ALA A 60 11.28 6.80 -20.71
CA ALA A 60 12.31 6.16 -19.93
C ALA A 60 13.56 7.05 -19.74
N SER A 61 13.91 7.87 -20.72
CA SER A 61 15.00 8.86 -20.60
C SER A 61 14.72 9.95 -19.58
N LEU A 62 13.45 10.26 -19.32
CA LEU A 62 13.05 11.33 -18.40
C LEU A 62 12.91 10.86 -16.96
N VAL A 63 12.73 9.55 -16.74
CA VAL A 63 12.78 8.92 -15.40
C VAL A 63 14.14 8.36 -15.04
N SER A 64 15.09 8.29 -15.98
CA SER A 64 16.39 7.70 -15.69
C SER A 64 17.33 8.72 -15.08
N ASN A 65 17.71 8.53 -13.81
CA ASN A 65 18.82 9.27 -13.19
C ASN A 65 20.21 8.70 -13.57
N SER A 66 20.25 7.65 -14.40
CA SER A 66 21.45 6.92 -14.83
C SER A 66 21.49 6.78 -16.37
N THR A 67 22.65 6.36 -16.90
CA THR A 67 22.99 6.34 -18.33
C THR A 67 22.19 5.37 -19.22
N SER A 68 21.27 4.55 -18.68
CA SER A 68 20.53 3.56 -19.47
C SER A 68 19.00 3.73 -19.38
N SER A 69 18.46 4.47 -20.34
CA SER A 69 17.01 4.61 -20.51
C SER A 69 16.33 3.28 -20.90
N SER A 70 17.02 2.32 -21.53
CA SER A 70 16.40 1.02 -21.84
C SER A 70 16.05 0.22 -20.58
N LYS A 71 16.94 0.22 -19.57
CA LYS A 71 16.66 -0.43 -18.28
C LYS A 71 15.53 0.27 -17.53
N ALA A 72 15.41 1.59 -17.67
CA ALA A 72 14.31 2.31 -17.06
C ALA A 72 12.96 1.95 -17.72
N LEU A 73 12.96 1.74 -19.04
CA LEU A 73 11.79 1.27 -19.77
C LEU A 73 11.38 -0.14 -19.33
N GLU A 74 12.34 -1.07 -19.30
CA GLU A 74 12.11 -2.46 -18.85
C GLU A 74 11.50 -2.53 -17.44
N ASN A 75 11.96 -1.67 -16.52
CA ASN A 75 11.39 -1.60 -15.17
C ASN A 75 9.96 -1.04 -15.17
N LEU A 76 9.67 0.01 -15.97
CA LEU A 76 8.32 0.56 -16.08
C LEU A 76 7.34 -0.47 -16.69
N GLU A 77 7.77 -1.19 -17.72
CA GLU A 77 7.00 -2.29 -18.32
C GLU A 77 6.79 -3.42 -17.30
N GLY A 78 7.81 -3.74 -16.50
CA GLY A 78 7.73 -4.70 -15.42
C GLY A 78 6.70 -4.30 -14.34
N ILE A 79 6.66 -3.03 -13.95
CA ILE A 79 5.67 -2.48 -13.01
C ILE A 79 4.25 -2.65 -13.58
N VAL A 80 4.02 -2.25 -14.83
CA VAL A 80 2.71 -2.42 -15.47
C VAL A 80 2.30 -3.89 -15.54
N HIS A 81 3.24 -4.79 -15.82
CA HIS A 81 2.96 -6.23 -15.81
C HIS A 81 2.59 -6.73 -14.41
N ALA A 82 3.35 -6.33 -13.39
CA ALA A 82 3.09 -6.69 -12.00
C ALA A 82 1.72 -6.18 -11.52
N ASP A 83 1.33 -4.94 -11.86
CA ASP A 83 0.02 -4.39 -11.51
C ASP A 83 -1.15 -5.14 -12.18
N ASN A 84 -0.95 -5.67 -13.39
CA ASN A 84 -1.95 -6.56 -13.99
C ASN A 84 -2.08 -7.87 -13.19
N LEU A 85 -0.94 -8.45 -12.75
CA LEU A 85 -0.94 -9.65 -11.90
C LEU A 85 -1.58 -9.39 -10.53
N THR A 86 -1.43 -8.19 -9.95
CA THR A 86 -2.11 -7.85 -8.70
C THR A 86 -3.62 -7.86 -8.87
N ALA A 87 -4.15 -7.24 -9.93
CA ALA A 87 -5.59 -7.28 -10.23
C ALA A 87 -6.10 -8.70 -10.51
N GLU A 88 -5.32 -9.52 -11.22
CA GLU A 88 -5.66 -10.93 -11.43
C GLU A 88 -5.69 -11.74 -10.13
N ALA A 89 -4.74 -11.52 -9.22
CA ALA A 89 -4.73 -12.17 -7.91
C ALA A 89 -5.96 -11.77 -7.07
N VAL A 90 -6.36 -10.49 -7.11
CA VAL A 90 -7.61 -10.04 -6.48
C VAL A 90 -8.82 -10.70 -7.13
N ARG A 91 -8.86 -10.81 -8.46
CA ARG A 91 -9.92 -11.52 -9.20
C ARG A 91 -10.10 -12.95 -8.70
N GLU A 92 -8.98 -13.67 -8.58
CA GLU A 92 -8.97 -15.09 -8.24
C GLU A 92 -9.51 -15.31 -6.83
N VAL A 93 -9.04 -14.54 -5.84
CA VAL A 93 -9.55 -14.62 -4.46
C VAL A 93 -11.01 -14.16 -4.37
N SER A 94 -11.38 -13.11 -5.10
CA SER A 94 -12.75 -12.59 -5.13
C SER A 94 -13.76 -13.58 -5.72
N SER A 95 -13.34 -14.44 -6.65
CA SER A 95 -14.21 -15.47 -7.23
C SER A 95 -14.69 -16.51 -6.21
N GLN A 96 -14.02 -16.62 -5.07
CA GLN A 96 -14.35 -17.51 -3.96
C GLN A 96 -15.15 -16.82 -2.86
N ALA A 97 -15.32 -15.50 -2.94
CA ALA A 97 -16.00 -14.70 -1.93
C ALA A 97 -17.53 -14.76 -2.10
N PRO A 98 -18.30 -14.91 -1.00
CA PRO A 98 -19.75 -14.96 -1.07
C PRO A 98 -20.32 -13.62 -1.53
N ASP A 99 -21.26 -13.63 -2.48
CA ASP A 99 -21.98 -12.45 -2.95
C ASP A 99 -21.11 -11.31 -3.56
N PHE A 100 -19.85 -11.59 -3.91
CA PHE A 100 -18.96 -10.63 -4.54
C PHE A 100 -19.57 -10.06 -5.82
N LYS A 101 -19.53 -8.74 -5.95
CA LYS A 101 -19.85 -8.04 -7.19
C LYS A 101 -18.61 -7.34 -7.67
N GLU A 102 -18.31 -7.49 -8.94
CA GLU A 102 -17.24 -6.74 -9.59
C GLU A 102 -17.65 -5.26 -9.70
N PRO A 103 -17.17 -4.35 -8.84
CA PRO A 103 -17.62 -2.97 -8.89
C PRO A 103 -17.02 -2.29 -10.12
N SER A 104 -17.85 -1.54 -10.83
CA SER A 104 -17.41 -0.76 -11.99
C SER A 104 -17.31 0.71 -11.61
N CYS A 105 -16.13 1.29 -11.83
CA CYS A 105 -15.82 2.67 -11.48
C CYS A 105 -15.51 3.49 -12.73
N GLN A 106 -16.02 4.71 -12.78
CA GLN A 106 -15.58 5.69 -13.76
C GLN A 106 -14.41 6.48 -13.17
N TYR A 107 -13.19 5.95 -13.36
CA TYR A 107 -12.00 6.61 -12.85
C TYR A 107 -11.76 7.95 -13.53
N THR A 108 -11.34 8.93 -12.73
CA THR A 108 -10.80 10.19 -13.23
C THR A 108 -9.35 10.31 -12.80
N PHE A 109 -8.52 10.90 -13.65
CA PHE A 109 -7.10 11.05 -13.37
C PHE A 109 -6.71 12.53 -13.41
N PRO A 110 -5.72 12.93 -12.59
CA PRO A 110 -5.18 14.26 -12.68
C PRO A 110 -4.53 14.48 -14.05
N PRO A 111 -4.49 15.73 -14.56
CA PRO A 111 -3.89 16.00 -15.86
C PRO A 111 -2.43 15.56 -15.92
N VAL A 112 -2.11 14.75 -16.92
CA VAL A 112 -0.75 14.35 -17.25
C VAL A 112 -0.28 15.19 -18.44
N SER A 113 0.43 16.29 -18.15
CA SER A 113 0.98 17.20 -19.17
C SER A 113 2.32 16.75 -19.73
N GLY A 114 2.89 15.67 -19.17
CA GLY A 114 4.14 15.07 -19.58
C GLY A 114 4.62 14.04 -18.58
N ILE A 115 5.73 13.37 -18.89
CA ILE A 115 6.17 12.23 -18.09
C ILE A 115 6.54 12.59 -16.65
N GLN A 116 7.09 13.78 -16.39
CA GLN A 116 7.38 14.20 -15.01
C GLN A 116 6.10 14.25 -14.15
N SER A 117 4.99 14.75 -14.72
CA SER A 117 3.70 14.73 -14.04
C SER A 117 3.15 13.31 -13.88
N PHE A 118 3.29 12.45 -14.89
CA PHE A 118 2.90 11.04 -14.81
C PHE A 118 3.62 10.32 -13.67
N VAL A 119 4.95 10.45 -13.60
CA VAL A 119 5.80 9.72 -12.64
C VAL A 119 5.56 10.22 -11.22
N LYS A 120 5.29 11.52 -11.06
CA LYS A 120 4.86 12.09 -9.78
C LYS A 120 3.53 11.48 -9.32
N TRP A 121 2.56 11.35 -10.21
CA TRP A 121 1.26 10.74 -9.90
C TRP A 121 1.38 9.23 -9.67
N ALA A 122 2.16 8.52 -10.48
CA ALA A 122 2.48 7.12 -10.29
C ALA A 122 3.05 6.88 -8.89
N TYR A 123 4.07 7.65 -8.50
CA TYR A 123 4.63 7.60 -7.15
C TYR A 123 3.57 7.82 -6.06
N GLN A 124 2.71 8.84 -6.23
CA GLN A 124 1.67 9.14 -5.24
C GLN A 124 0.63 8.02 -5.14
N PHE A 125 0.20 7.46 -6.26
CA PHE A 125 -0.79 6.37 -6.29
C PHE A 125 -0.22 5.08 -5.75
N GLU A 126 0.98 4.68 -6.16
CA GLU A 126 1.68 3.49 -5.65
C GLU A 126 1.91 3.57 -4.13
N SER A 127 2.37 4.73 -3.65
CA SER A 127 2.55 4.96 -2.20
C SER A 127 1.21 4.91 -1.45
N THR A 128 0.15 5.46 -2.04
CA THR A 128 -1.20 5.43 -1.46
C THR A 128 -1.76 4.00 -1.43
N LEU A 129 -1.63 3.23 -2.51
CA LEU A 129 -2.12 1.85 -2.59
C LEU A 129 -1.38 0.93 -1.63
N SER A 130 -0.06 1.09 -1.51
CA SER A 130 0.74 0.36 -0.53
C SER A 130 0.17 0.55 0.88
N GLY A 131 -0.01 1.80 1.32
CA GLY A 131 -0.60 2.09 2.63
C GLY A 131 -2.08 1.70 2.76
N ALA A 132 -2.85 1.79 1.66
CA ALA A 132 -4.26 1.39 1.62
C ALA A 132 -4.41 -0.12 1.85
N PHE A 133 -3.55 -0.95 1.26
CA PHE A 133 -3.60 -2.39 1.44
C PHE A 133 -3.10 -2.82 2.83
N ILE A 134 -2.09 -2.15 3.39
CA ILE A 134 -1.70 -2.36 4.80
C ILE A 134 -2.88 -2.05 5.74
N GLY A 135 -3.55 -0.92 5.53
CA GLY A 135 -4.69 -0.53 6.36
C GLY A 135 -5.90 -1.44 6.17
N ALA A 136 -6.21 -1.84 4.93
CA ALA A 136 -7.31 -2.76 4.63
C ALA A 136 -7.09 -4.16 5.20
N ALA A 137 -5.85 -4.61 5.40
CA ALA A 137 -5.57 -5.90 6.03
C ALA A 137 -6.18 -6.00 7.44
N GLY A 138 -6.26 -4.87 8.16
CA GLY A 138 -6.93 -4.76 9.44
C GLY A 138 -8.45 -4.93 9.44
N TYR A 139 -9.07 -5.01 8.26
CA TYR A 139 -10.52 -5.13 8.06
C TYR A 139 -10.94 -6.56 7.64
N THR A 140 -9.96 -7.45 7.46
CA THR A 140 -10.18 -8.84 7.04
C THR A 140 -10.53 -9.75 8.21
N GLN A 141 -11.25 -10.84 7.92
CA GLN A 141 -11.50 -11.94 8.87
C GLN A 141 -10.81 -13.23 8.44
N SER A 142 -10.53 -13.38 7.14
CA SER A 142 -9.82 -14.54 6.59
C SER A 142 -8.32 -14.28 6.43
N PRO A 143 -7.45 -15.24 6.80
CA PRO A 143 -6.01 -15.11 6.62
C PRO A 143 -5.60 -15.03 5.15
N GLU A 144 -6.39 -15.61 4.24
CA GLU A 144 -6.15 -15.57 2.79
C GLU A 144 -6.22 -14.13 2.25
N VAL A 145 -7.25 -13.36 2.62
CA VAL A 145 -7.40 -11.97 2.18
C VAL A 145 -6.34 -11.07 2.85
N ALA A 146 -6.06 -11.28 4.13
CA ALA A 146 -4.98 -10.57 4.82
C ALA A 146 -3.62 -10.80 4.14
N PHE A 147 -3.34 -12.04 3.74
CA PHE A 147 -2.09 -12.40 3.07
C PHE A 147 -2.01 -11.82 1.66
N LEU A 148 -3.11 -11.83 0.90
CA LEU A 148 -3.20 -11.15 -0.39
C LEU A 148 -2.84 -9.67 -0.22
N LEU A 149 -3.52 -8.95 0.68
CA LEU A 149 -3.29 -7.53 0.93
C LEU A 149 -1.85 -7.22 1.34
N ALA A 150 -1.22 -8.07 2.16
CA ALA A 150 0.18 -7.91 2.53
C ALA A 150 1.12 -8.02 1.31
N ARG A 151 0.84 -8.94 0.38
CA ARG A 151 1.62 -9.08 -0.87
C ARG A 151 1.43 -7.87 -1.77
N LEU A 152 0.19 -7.40 -1.93
CA LEU A 152 -0.11 -6.20 -2.71
C LEU A 152 0.59 -4.98 -2.12
N ALA A 153 0.50 -4.78 -0.80
CA ALA A 153 1.18 -3.71 -0.10
C ALA A 153 2.70 -3.69 -0.36
N ALA A 154 3.34 -4.87 -0.33
CA ALA A 154 4.76 -5.02 -0.57
C ALA A 154 5.13 -4.70 -2.03
N GLU A 155 4.36 -5.21 -3.00
CA GLU A 155 4.54 -4.94 -4.43
C GLU A 155 4.50 -3.43 -4.72
N HIS A 156 3.41 -2.77 -4.33
CA HIS A 156 3.24 -1.33 -4.54
C HIS A 156 4.26 -0.48 -3.76
N SER A 157 4.77 -0.97 -2.61
CA SER A 157 5.87 -0.31 -1.91
C SER A 157 7.17 -0.36 -2.71
N ALA A 158 7.46 -1.51 -3.34
CA ALA A 158 8.63 -1.67 -4.20
C ALA A 158 8.52 -0.79 -5.46
N HIS A 159 7.34 -0.73 -6.08
CA HIS A 159 7.06 0.17 -7.21
C HIS A 159 7.25 1.63 -6.81
N ALA A 160 6.58 2.07 -5.74
CA ALA A 160 6.70 3.43 -5.21
C ALA A 160 8.16 3.80 -4.89
N THR A 161 8.93 2.87 -4.32
CA THR A 161 10.34 3.10 -3.99
C THR A 161 11.20 3.24 -5.25
N TRP A 162 11.02 2.37 -6.23
CA TRP A 162 11.76 2.46 -7.48
C TRP A 162 11.43 3.78 -8.21
N ILE A 163 10.16 4.11 -8.39
CA ILE A 163 9.69 5.34 -9.03
C ILE A 163 10.19 6.56 -8.25
N GLY A 164 9.98 6.56 -6.93
CA GLY A 164 10.36 7.62 -6.02
C GLY A 164 11.86 7.92 -6.05
N SER A 165 12.71 6.90 -6.12
CA SER A 165 14.18 7.05 -6.21
C SER A 165 14.66 7.76 -7.47
N ARG A 166 13.80 7.84 -8.49
CA ARG A 166 14.08 8.53 -9.76
C ARG A 166 13.60 9.97 -9.77
N VAL A 167 12.59 10.31 -8.98
CA VAL A 167 12.04 11.68 -8.90
C VAL A 167 12.49 12.44 -7.67
N ASN A 168 12.89 11.77 -6.60
CA ASN A 168 13.25 12.37 -5.33
C ASN A 168 14.59 11.82 -4.83
N SER A 169 15.50 12.73 -4.47
CA SER A 169 16.84 12.38 -3.96
C SER A 169 16.83 11.91 -2.50
N SER A 170 15.71 12.02 -1.79
CA SER A 170 15.58 11.56 -0.40
C SER A 170 14.20 10.97 -0.13
N MET A 171 14.14 9.63 -0.09
CA MET A 171 12.91 8.87 0.18
C MET A 171 12.75 8.46 1.64
N PHE A 172 13.85 8.31 2.37
CA PHE A 172 13.84 7.89 3.76
C PHE A 172 14.18 9.07 4.66
N GLN A 173 13.36 9.27 5.70
CA GLN A 173 13.64 10.29 6.70
C GLN A 173 14.54 9.71 7.79
N ALA A 174 15.68 10.35 8.05
CA ALA A 174 16.63 9.90 9.08
C ALA A 174 16.04 9.98 10.51
N ASN A 175 14.99 10.77 10.70
CA ASN A 175 14.30 11.00 11.97
C ASN A 175 12.84 10.48 11.94
N ALA A 176 12.55 9.44 11.16
CA ALA A 176 11.22 8.84 11.13
C ALA A 176 10.81 8.32 12.53
N THR A 177 9.64 8.76 13.00
CA THR A 177 9.04 8.31 14.27
C THR A 177 7.85 7.38 14.07
N SER A 178 7.53 7.05 12.81
CA SER A 178 6.41 6.21 12.40
C SER A 178 6.86 5.09 11.49
N LEU A 179 6.05 4.03 11.43
CA LEU A 179 6.17 2.99 10.41
C LEU A 179 5.67 3.49 9.05
N VAL A 180 5.79 2.65 8.02
CA VAL A 180 5.13 2.92 6.73
C VAL A 180 3.64 3.21 6.96
N PRO A 181 3.04 4.19 6.24
CA PRO A 181 1.65 4.55 6.45
C PRO A 181 0.71 3.35 6.24
N ALA A 182 -0.30 3.25 7.10
CA ALA A 182 -1.39 2.29 6.98
C ALA A 182 -2.70 3.07 6.97
N TYR A 183 -3.26 3.31 5.79
CA TYR A 183 -4.42 4.20 5.63
C TYR A 183 -5.72 3.42 5.83
N ALA A 184 -6.58 3.91 6.73
CA ALA A 184 -7.92 3.33 6.88
C ALA A 184 -8.69 3.44 5.55
N PRO A 185 -9.50 2.44 5.14
CA PRO A 185 -10.28 2.52 3.91
C PRO A 185 -11.15 3.78 3.80
N SER A 186 -11.73 4.24 4.92
CA SER A 186 -12.48 5.50 4.96
C SER A 186 -11.64 6.73 4.62
N GLN A 187 -10.35 6.74 4.99
CA GLN A 187 -9.40 7.81 4.66
C GLN A 187 -9.03 7.78 3.17
N VAL A 188 -8.82 6.58 2.62
CA VAL A 188 -8.51 6.40 1.19
C VAL A 188 -9.66 6.88 0.33
N LEU A 189 -10.91 6.71 0.76
CA LEU A 189 -12.08 7.19 0.04
C LEU A 189 -12.39 8.68 0.23
N LEU A 190 -11.56 9.44 0.95
CA LEU A 190 -11.74 10.89 1.08
C LEU A 190 -11.42 11.62 -0.23
N LYS A 191 -12.19 12.69 -0.49
CA LYS A 191 -12.03 13.58 -1.65
C LYS A 191 -11.05 14.71 -1.36
N THR A 192 -9.80 14.36 -1.07
CA THR A 192 -8.69 15.31 -0.87
C THR A 192 -7.58 15.03 -1.88
N ASN A 193 -6.59 15.92 -1.96
CA ASN A 193 -5.44 15.77 -2.87
C ASN A 193 -4.16 15.27 -2.14
N GLU A 194 -4.31 14.74 -0.92
CA GLU A 194 -3.19 14.28 -0.09
C GLU A 194 -2.84 12.81 -0.38
N THR A 195 -1.59 12.42 -0.13
CA THR A 195 -1.21 10.99 -0.16
C THR A 195 -2.01 10.22 0.89
N GLY A 196 -2.54 9.06 0.51
CA GLY A 196 -3.49 8.33 1.37
C GLY A 196 -4.96 8.64 1.08
N SER A 197 -5.26 9.43 0.02
CA SER A 197 -6.63 9.74 -0.40
C SER A 197 -6.77 9.65 -1.92
N LEU A 198 -7.79 8.90 -2.36
CA LEU A 198 -8.12 8.61 -3.75
C LEU A 198 -9.59 8.88 -4.08
N GLY A 199 -10.43 9.27 -3.12
CA GLY A 199 -11.87 9.44 -3.32
C GLY A 199 -12.24 10.38 -4.47
N THR A 200 -11.42 11.40 -4.73
CA THR A 200 -11.58 12.32 -5.88
C THR A 200 -11.52 11.58 -7.22
N TYR A 201 -10.74 10.50 -7.31
CA TYR A 201 -10.44 9.78 -8.54
C TYR A 201 -11.33 8.55 -8.76
N LEU A 202 -11.90 7.97 -7.70
CA LEU A 202 -12.64 6.70 -7.75
C LEU A 202 -14.12 6.87 -8.14
N GLY A 203 -14.70 8.07 -8.01
CA GLY A 203 -16.07 8.34 -8.46
C GLY A 203 -17.17 7.67 -7.61
N ASP A 204 -16.95 7.53 -6.29
CA ASP A 204 -17.93 6.99 -5.32
C ASP A 204 -18.46 5.57 -5.64
N CYS A 205 -17.73 4.77 -6.41
CA CYS A 205 -18.16 3.45 -6.87
C CYS A 205 -18.02 2.33 -5.82
N VAL A 206 -17.41 2.60 -4.67
CA VAL A 206 -17.18 1.62 -3.60
C VAL A 206 -17.29 2.28 -2.24
N SER A 207 -17.71 1.50 -1.24
CA SER A 207 -17.77 1.93 0.16
C SER A 207 -16.61 1.36 0.96
N ALA A 208 -16.25 2.05 2.05
CA ALA A 208 -15.26 1.51 2.98
C ALA A 208 -15.82 0.24 3.66
N PRO A 209 -15.06 -0.87 3.70
CA PRO A 209 -15.45 -2.05 4.47
C PRO A 209 -15.67 -1.71 5.94
N LYS A 210 -16.56 -2.45 6.60
CA LYS A 210 -16.84 -2.24 8.02
C LYS A 210 -15.64 -2.67 8.85
N ASN A 211 -15.26 -1.81 9.80
CA ASN A 211 -14.17 -2.11 10.72
C ASN A 211 -14.59 -3.21 11.72
N PRO A 212 -13.93 -4.37 11.75
CA PRO A 212 -14.30 -5.46 12.66
C PRO A 212 -13.84 -5.23 14.11
N CYS A 213 -12.78 -4.43 14.31
CA CYS A 213 -12.01 -4.40 15.57
C CYS A 213 -11.77 -2.99 16.15
N GLY A 214 -12.33 -1.94 15.54
CA GLY A 214 -12.08 -0.55 15.94
C GLY A 214 -10.69 -0.04 15.53
N VAL A 215 -10.18 0.98 16.23
CA VAL A 215 -8.88 1.61 15.90
C VAL A 215 -7.74 0.61 16.16
N LEU A 216 -6.90 0.36 15.16
CA LEU A 216 -5.73 -0.51 15.27
C LEU A 216 -4.50 0.33 15.62
N GLN A 217 -3.76 -0.04 16.66
CA GLN A 217 -2.55 0.67 17.09
C GLN A 217 -1.39 -0.30 17.32
N ILE A 218 -0.18 0.10 16.93
CA ILE A 218 1.06 -0.67 17.14
C ILE A 218 1.94 0.09 18.14
N GLY A 219 1.63 -0.02 19.43
CA GLY A 219 2.41 0.62 20.50
C GLY A 219 2.55 2.14 20.32
N PRO A 220 3.71 2.75 20.63
CA PRO A 220 3.94 4.19 20.46
C PRO A 220 4.33 4.57 19.02
N LEU A 221 4.39 3.61 18.09
CA LEU A 221 4.69 3.88 16.69
C LEU A 221 3.39 4.31 16.03
N GLU A 222 3.33 5.55 15.53
CA GLU A 222 2.14 6.04 14.82
C GLU A 222 1.97 5.29 13.50
N ALA A 223 1.22 4.18 13.52
CA ALA A 223 0.60 3.64 12.32
C ALA A 223 -0.68 4.46 12.08
N ASN A 224 -0.82 5.06 10.90
CA ASN A 224 -1.88 6.03 10.60
C ASN A 224 -3.31 5.43 10.46
N ILE A 225 -3.66 4.48 11.31
CA ILE A 225 -4.97 3.83 11.30
C ILE A 225 -5.90 4.63 12.22
N THR A 226 -6.21 5.87 11.85
CA THR A 226 -7.23 6.65 12.58
C THR A 226 -8.49 6.79 11.74
N SER A 227 -9.39 5.80 11.84
CA SER A 227 -10.80 5.99 11.44
C SER A 227 -11.54 6.71 12.57
N SER A 228 -11.34 8.02 12.68
CA SER A 228 -12.12 8.86 13.60
C SER A 228 -13.52 9.10 13.03
N SER A 229 -14.34 8.06 12.97
CA SER A 229 -15.80 8.26 12.94
C SER A 229 -16.22 8.72 14.33
N ALA A 230 -16.57 9.99 14.45
CA ALA A 230 -17.09 10.60 15.67
C ALA A 230 -18.23 9.76 16.27
N ALA A 231 -17.99 9.18 17.45
CA ALA A 231 -19.03 8.74 18.36
C ALA A 231 -18.81 9.50 19.68
N GLY A 232 -19.80 10.31 20.04
CA GLY A 232 -19.73 11.22 21.18
C GLY A 232 -19.64 10.51 22.54
N SER A 233 -19.03 11.24 23.46
CA SER A 233 -19.36 11.31 24.89
C SER A 233 -19.27 10.03 25.72
N SER A 234 -18.12 9.86 26.39
CA SER A 234 -18.13 9.72 27.85
C SER A 234 -16.84 10.26 28.44
N SER A 235 -16.97 11.38 29.14
CA SER A 235 -15.96 11.98 29.99
C SER A 235 -15.57 11.03 31.13
N SER A 236 -14.30 10.65 31.19
CA SER A 236 -13.67 10.21 32.42
C SER A 236 -12.30 10.85 32.50
N SER A 237 -12.28 11.99 33.18
CA SER A 237 -11.11 12.63 33.77
C SER A 237 -10.30 11.62 34.56
N VAL A 238 -9.05 11.41 34.17
CA VAL A 238 -8.05 10.82 35.06
C VAL A 238 -6.95 11.85 35.25
N ALA A 239 -6.92 12.38 36.47
CA ALA A 239 -6.05 13.44 36.91
C ALA A 239 -4.57 13.06 36.73
N GLY A 240 -3.82 13.98 36.14
CA GLY A 240 -2.37 13.95 36.17
C GLY A 240 -1.88 14.09 37.60
N SER A 241 -1.11 13.10 38.06
CA SER A 241 -0.29 13.23 39.27
C SER A 241 1.14 13.53 38.82
N SER A 242 1.44 14.82 38.69
CA SER A 242 2.77 15.36 38.48
C SER A 242 3.57 15.27 39.79
N THR A 243 4.65 14.48 39.80
CA THR A 243 5.75 14.64 40.76
C THR A 243 6.88 15.45 40.11
N PRO A 244 7.34 16.54 40.75
CA PRO A 244 8.42 17.36 40.22
C PRO A 244 9.78 16.72 40.57
N LEU A 245 10.63 16.50 39.57
CA LEU A 245 12.06 16.26 39.79
C LEU A 245 12.83 17.56 39.54
N THR A 246 13.31 18.08 40.67
CA THR A 246 14.13 19.27 40.87
C THR A 246 15.43 19.24 40.08
N SER A 247 15.71 20.38 39.44
CA SER A 247 16.98 20.78 38.84
C SER A 247 18.11 20.79 39.87
N ALA A 248 19.25 20.18 39.55
CA ALA A 248 20.53 20.44 40.21
C ALA A 248 21.64 20.54 39.14
N SER A 249 22.09 21.77 38.91
CA SER A 249 23.29 22.10 38.16
C SER A 249 24.53 21.67 38.94
N ALA A 250 25.47 20.99 38.29
CA ALA A 250 26.83 20.80 38.81
C ALA A 250 27.85 21.16 37.72
N THR A 251 28.52 22.29 37.96
CA THR A 251 29.67 22.84 37.23
C THR A 251 30.89 21.94 37.45
N ALA A 252 31.59 21.56 36.38
CA ALA A 252 32.90 20.94 36.44
C ALA A 252 33.96 21.92 35.92
N THR A 253 34.76 22.46 36.83
CA THR A 253 35.96 23.27 36.55
C THR A 253 37.15 22.32 36.37
N ALA A 254 37.83 22.38 35.23
CA ALA A 254 39.13 21.75 35.01
C ALA A 254 40.22 22.82 35.04
N THR A 255 41.15 22.70 36.00
CA THR A 255 42.30 23.58 36.19
C THR A 255 43.55 22.95 35.56
N SER A 256 44.30 23.77 34.83
CA SER A 256 45.62 23.50 34.27
C SER A 256 46.75 23.60 35.30
N SER A 257 47.74 22.72 35.20
CA SER A 257 49.17 22.99 35.49
C SER A 257 50.00 21.96 34.74
#